data_AF-A0A5K7Z7T2-F1
#
_entry.id   AF-A0A5K7Z7T2-F1
#
_cell.length_a   1.000
_cell.length_b   1.000
_cell.length_c   1.000
_cell.angle_alpha   90.00
_cell.angle_beta   90.00
_cell.angle_gamma   90.00
#
_symmetry.space_group_name_H-M   'P 1'
#
loop_
_entity.id
_entity.type
_entity.pdbx_description
1 polymer ?
#
loop_
_entity_poly.entity_id
_entity_poly.type
_entity_poly.pdbx_seq_one_letter_code
_entity_poly.pdbx_strand_id
1 'polypeptide(L)'
;MTVNENGFAVNPVAATIFLGLVLIVITYSVLDQSGALHRLGPYGPLLPMLVIAWLLVGIYFVAKRLKRRSARIRIKGPLFMRSLMDDCLERTCGMLKKRLEAPEISSTRILNDILTDKMLHICTTDCLRFSDIRRQIEGSGMKGTRDLEFSCLFQTEVEYGKRELPGEIRQVADTVARSRPDLEELLERLKNAHRNLCAGTGDILTLLPPDPKKVERLRADHRYRPPTPQRAKRMAFALETLAYLKATRHENVNPMDRRRYDTVAAEIIPWLADAVNVYKSAWQDLVDAYEEPRHDHENP
;
A
#
# COMPACT_ATOMS: atom_id res chain seq x y z
N MET A 1 6.70 36.00 -22.07
CA MET A 1 7.90 35.44 -22.74
C MET A 1 7.86 33.94 -22.58
N THR A 2 7.51 33.23 -23.64
CA THR A 2 7.40 31.77 -23.70
C THR A 2 8.80 31.17 -23.81
N VAL A 3 9.35 30.69 -22.69
CA VAL A 3 10.57 29.88 -22.70
C VAL A 3 10.16 28.44 -22.93
N ASN A 4 10.65 27.93 -24.05
CA ASN A 4 10.45 26.61 -24.61
C ASN A 4 11.39 25.63 -23.87
N GLU A 5 10.97 25.09 -22.73
CA GLU A 5 11.69 24.00 -22.04
C GLU A 5 11.09 22.64 -22.42
N ASN A 6 11.22 22.30 -23.71
CA ASN A 6 11.33 20.90 -24.09
C ASN A 6 12.72 20.41 -23.63
N GLY A 7 12.84 20.14 -22.33
CA GLY A 7 13.93 19.35 -21.81
C GLY A 7 13.94 18.04 -22.60
N PHE A 8 15.04 17.79 -23.32
CA PHE A 8 15.24 16.59 -24.11
C PHE A 8 14.85 15.37 -23.26
N ALA A 9 13.66 14.82 -23.52
CA ALA A 9 13.29 13.49 -23.06
C ALA A 9 14.17 12.53 -23.85
N VAL A 10 15.40 12.32 -23.37
CA VAL A 10 16.29 11.31 -23.89
C VAL A 10 15.55 10.00 -23.71
N ASN A 11 14.94 9.51 -24.80
CA ASN A 11 14.19 8.27 -24.78
C ASN A 11 15.15 7.20 -24.26
N PRO A 12 14.93 6.63 -23.06
CA PRO A 12 15.91 5.77 -22.40
C PRO A 12 16.27 4.57 -23.27
N VAL A 13 15.33 4.14 -24.13
CA VAL A 13 15.52 3.11 -25.14
C VAL A 13 16.53 3.56 -26.20
N ALA A 14 16.42 4.79 -26.72
CA ALA A 14 17.34 5.33 -27.73
C ALA A 14 18.77 5.50 -27.18
N ALA A 15 18.93 5.96 -25.93
CA ALA A 15 20.23 6.05 -25.29
C ALA A 15 20.88 4.68 -25.05
N THR A 16 20.10 3.67 -24.66
CA THR A 16 20.61 2.30 -24.52
C THR A 16 21.00 1.66 -25.86
N ILE A 17 20.26 1.94 -26.93
CA ILE A 17 20.57 1.47 -28.29
C ILE A 17 21.85 2.13 -28.80
N PHE A 18 22.00 3.45 -28.61
CA PHE A 18 23.18 4.20 -29.03
C PHE A 18 24.44 3.74 -28.30
N LEU A 19 24.34 3.53 -26.97
CA LEU A 19 25.44 3.01 -26.17
C LEU A 19 25.82 1.58 -26.58
N GLY A 20 24.82 0.74 -26.89
CA GLY A 20 25.04 -0.62 -27.40
C GLY A 20 25.78 -0.62 -28.74
N LEU A 21 25.39 0.27 -29.67
CA LEU A 21 26.06 0.45 -30.96
C LEU A 21 27.52 0.89 -30.82
N VAL A 22 27.80 1.87 -29.96
CA VAL A 22 29.17 2.34 -29.70
C VAL A 22 30.03 1.23 -29.11
N LEU A 23 29.48 0.43 -28.18
CA LEU A 23 30.17 -0.71 -27.60
C LEU A 23 30.51 -1.80 -28.62
N ILE A 24 29.60 -2.09 -29.55
CA ILE A 24 29.84 -3.04 -30.65
C ILE A 24 31.01 -2.56 -31.52
N VAL A 25 31.01 -1.27 -31.90
CA VAL A 25 32.08 -0.70 -32.73
C VAL A 25 33.42 -0.78 -32.01
N ILE A 26 33.50 -0.40 -30.74
CA ILE A 26 34.76 -0.42 -29.97
C ILE A 26 35.29 -1.84 -29.80
N THR A 27 34.45 -2.82 -29.41
CA THR A 27 34.93 -4.20 -29.24
C THR A 27 35.40 -4.81 -30.54
N TYR A 28 34.68 -4.60 -31.65
CA TYR A 28 35.12 -5.10 -32.95
C TYR A 28 36.40 -4.40 -33.43
N SER A 29 36.54 -3.09 -33.25
CA SER A 29 37.79 -2.38 -33.61
C SER A 29 39.00 -2.86 -32.81
N VAL A 30 38.85 -3.15 -31.51
CA VAL A 30 39.94 -3.67 -30.67
C VAL A 30 40.29 -5.14 -31.00
N LEU A 31 39.29 -5.96 -31.32
CA LEU A 31 39.48 -7.36 -31.73
C LEU A 31 40.13 -7.48 -33.11
N ASP A 32 39.84 -6.54 -34.01
CA ASP A 32 40.45 -6.45 -35.33
C ASP A 32 41.91 -5.97 -35.24
N GLN A 33 42.18 -4.91 -34.46
CA GLN A 33 43.54 -4.40 -34.24
C GLN A 33 44.47 -5.40 -33.54
N SER A 34 43.93 -6.27 -32.69
CA SER A 34 44.72 -7.30 -31.98
C SER A 34 44.96 -8.57 -32.80
N GLY A 35 44.38 -8.69 -34.00
CA GLY A 35 44.52 -9.87 -34.87
C GLY A 35 43.90 -11.16 -34.29
N ALA A 36 43.15 -11.06 -33.19
CA ALA A 36 42.57 -12.19 -32.49
C ALA A 36 41.44 -12.86 -33.28
N LEU A 37 40.72 -12.09 -34.11
CA LEU A 37 39.60 -12.58 -34.92
C LEU A 37 40.02 -13.68 -35.91
N HIS A 38 41.22 -13.58 -36.49
CA HIS A 38 41.75 -14.54 -37.46
C HIS A 38 42.27 -15.84 -36.82
N ARG A 39 42.62 -15.83 -35.53
CA ARG A 39 43.15 -17.01 -34.82
C ARG A 39 42.07 -17.91 -34.22
N LEU A 40 40.83 -17.44 -34.11
CA LEU A 40 39.74 -18.13 -33.39
C LEU A 40 38.83 -19.00 -34.26
N GLY A 41 39.08 -19.08 -35.58
CA GLY A 41 38.33 -19.95 -36.49
C GLY A 41 36.80 -19.75 -36.41
N PRO A 42 35.98 -20.81 -36.51
CA PRO A 42 34.51 -20.70 -36.58
C PRO A 42 33.84 -20.16 -35.31
N TYR A 43 34.57 -20.04 -34.20
CA TYR A 43 34.08 -19.47 -32.94
C TYR A 43 34.40 -17.97 -32.78
N GLY A 44 35.04 -17.35 -33.78
CA GLY A 44 35.38 -15.92 -33.82
C GLY A 44 34.25 -14.93 -33.50
N PRO A 45 32.97 -15.14 -33.90
CA PRO A 45 31.89 -14.20 -33.59
C PRO A 45 31.23 -14.42 -32.22
N LEU A 46 31.41 -15.58 -31.57
CA LEU A 46 30.78 -15.90 -30.29
C LEU A 46 31.43 -15.16 -29.12
N LEU A 47 32.74 -14.97 -29.17
CA LEU A 47 33.53 -14.30 -28.14
C LEU A 47 33.19 -12.79 -28.02
N PRO A 48 33.13 -11.99 -29.10
CA PRO A 48 32.67 -10.60 -29.03
C PRO A 48 31.24 -10.49 -28.53
N MET A 49 30.33 -11.38 -28.94
CA MET A 49 28.95 -11.40 -28.45
C MET A 49 28.87 -11.62 -26.94
N LEU A 50 29.67 -12.54 -26.39
CA LEU A 50 29.75 -12.78 -24.94
C LEU A 50 30.32 -11.57 -24.19
N VAL A 51 31.36 -10.92 -24.73
CA VAL A 51 31.95 -9.71 -24.13
C VAL A 51 30.94 -8.56 -24.12
N ILE A 52 30.20 -8.35 -25.22
CA ILE A 52 29.15 -7.34 -25.30
C ILE A 52 28.02 -7.63 -24.31
N ALA A 53 27.57 -8.89 -24.21
CA ALA A 53 26.56 -9.29 -23.24
C ALA A 53 27.04 -9.03 -21.79
N TRP A 54 28.31 -9.33 -21.49
CA TRP A 54 28.89 -9.08 -20.17
C TRP A 54 28.99 -7.58 -19.85
N LEU A 55 29.37 -6.75 -20.82
CA LEU A 55 29.42 -5.30 -20.67
C LEU A 55 28.03 -4.70 -20.48
N LEU A 56 27.01 -5.18 -21.21
CA LEU A 56 25.62 -4.77 -21.02
C LEU A 56 25.10 -5.12 -19.62
N VAL A 57 25.42 -6.31 -19.11
CA VAL A 57 25.09 -6.70 -17.73
C VAL A 57 25.83 -5.81 -16.72
N GLY A 58 27.11 -5.52 -16.95
CA GLY A 58 27.90 -4.62 -16.12
C GLY A 58 27.29 -3.21 -16.06
N ILE A 59 26.95 -2.64 -17.21
CA ILE A 59 26.30 -1.32 -17.33
C ILE A 59 24.93 -1.34 -16.65
N TYR A 60 24.14 -2.40 -16.83
CA TYR A 60 22.85 -2.55 -16.16
C TYR A 60 23.01 -2.55 -14.63
N PHE A 61 23.98 -3.30 -14.09
CA PHE A 61 24.26 -3.31 -12.66
C PHE A 61 24.80 -1.96 -12.16
N VAL A 62 25.68 -1.31 -12.91
CA VAL A 62 26.21 0.02 -12.57
C VAL A 62 25.10 1.07 -12.62
N ALA A 63 24.25 1.08 -13.63
CA ALA A 63 23.09 1.96 -13.74
C ALA A 63 22.08 1.69 -12.63
N LYS A 64 21.83 0.43 -12.27
CA LYS A 64 20.98 0.06 -11.12
C LYS A 64 21.59 0.53 -9.79
N ARG A 65 22.91 0.46 -9.65
CA ARG A 65 23.64 0.92 -8.45
C ARG A 65 23.71 2.45 -8.39
N LEU A 66 23.86 3.12 -9.52
CA LEU A 66 23.79 4.57 -9.68
C LEU A 66 22.38 5.11 -9.43
N LYS A 67 21.33 4.44 -9.92
CA LYS A 67 19.92 4.79 -9.62
C LYS A 67 19.62 4.63 -8.13
N ARG A 68 20.17 3.58 -7.49
CA ARG A 68 20.10 3.42 -6.03
C ARG A 68 20.89 4.49 -5.26
N ARG A 69 22.02 4.95 -5.78
CA ARG A 69 22.80 6.05 -5.19
C ARG A 69 22.18 7.42 -5.44
N SER A 70 21.65 7.69 -6.63
CA SER A 70 21.02 8.98 -6.96
C SER A 70 19.67 9.15 -6.26
N ALA A 71 18.90 8.07 -6.06
CA ALA A 71 17.73 8.08 -5.18
C ALA A 71 18.07 8.39 -3.72
N ARG A 72 19.34 8.22 -3.33
CA ARG A 72 19.86 8.51 -1.98
C ARG A 72 20.47 9.92 -1.87
N ILE A 73 20.83 10.58 -2.98
CA ILE A 73 21.56 11.87 -3.00
C ILE A 73 20.75 13.00 -3.64
N ARG A 74 19.69 12.72 -4.40
CA ARG A 74 18.85 13.78 -4.95
C ARG A 74 18.13 14.45 -3.79
N ILE A 75 18.49 15.70 -3.50
CA ILE A 75 17.65 16.66 -2.77
C ILE A 75 16.31 16.60 -3.49
N LYS A 76 15.37 15.90 -2.88
CA LYS A 76 14.08 15.62 -3.49
C LYS A 76 13.32 16.92 -3.38
N GLY A 77 13.21 17.64 -4.51
CA GLY A 77 12.57 18.94 -4.57
C GLY A 77 11.12 18.91 -4.09
N PRO A 78 10.47 20.07 -3.92
CA PRO A 78 9.14 20.20 -3.32
C PRO A 78 8.10 19.24 -3.91
N LEU A 79 8.10 19.08 -5.24
CA LEU A 79 7.22 18.16 -5.98
C LEU A 79 7.31 16.68 -5.55
N PHE A 80 8.45 16.26 -4.99
CA PHE A 80 8.59 14.88 -4.51
C PHE A 80 7.73 14.62 -3.28
N MET A 81 7.73 15.53 -2.31
CA MET A 81 6.99 15.33 -1.06
C MET A 81 5.49 15.31 -1.32
N ARG A 82 5.03 16.20 -2.22
CA ARG A 82 3.66 16.23 -2.71
C ARG A 82 3.26 14.94 -3.42
N SER A 83 4.14 14.41 -4.29
CA SER A 83 3.88 13.12 -4.95
C SER A 83 3.76 11.95 -3.95
N LEU A 84 4.60 11.91 -2.90
CA LEU A 84 4.49 10.89 -1.87
C LEU A 84 3.19 11.02 -1.07
N MET A 85 2.79 12.25 -0.76
CA MET A 85 1.51 12.52 -0.09
C MET A 85 0.36 11.99 -0.93
N ASP A 86 0.26 12.39 -2.20
CA ASP A 86 -0.84 12.01 -3.08
C ASP A 86 -0.91 10.47 -3.26
N ASP A 87 0.23 9.82 -3.50
CA ASP A 87 0.32 8.36 -3.60
C ASP A 87 -0.11 7.66 -2.29
N CYS A 88 0.29 8.20 -1.14
CA CYS A 88 -0.05 7.64 0.16
C CYS A 88 -1.53 7.84 0.50
N LEU A 89 -2.08 9.02 0.23
CA LEU A 89 -3.49 9.34 0.50
C LEU A 89 -4.40 8.50 -0.39
N GLU A 90 -4.10 8.36 -1.67
CA GLU A 90 -4.89 7.54 -2.59
C GLU A 90 -4.86 6.07 -2.17
N ARG A 91 -3.69 5.54 -1.80
CA ARG A 91 -3.56 4.13 -1.39
C ARG A 91 -4.20 3.84 -0.02
N THR A 92 -4.02 4.72 0.96
CA THR A 92 -4.46 4.46 2.34
C THR A 92 -5.94 4.75 2.53
N CYS A 93 -6.45 5.84 1.94
CA CYS A 93 -7.82 6.31 2.18
C CYS A 93 -8.57 6.81 0.94
N GLY A 94 -8.01 6.71 -0.27
CA GLY A 94 -8.61 7.27 -1.49
C GLY A 94 -10.02 6.73 -1.74
N MET A 95 -10.22 5.42 -1.61
CA MET A 95 -11.54 4.82 -1.77
C MET A 95 -12.50 5.22 -0.64
N LEU A 96 -12.03 5.28 0.61
CA LEU A 96 -12.85 5.67 1.76
C LEU A 96 -13.33 7.12 1.59
N LYS A 97 -12.41 8.02 1.24
CA LYS A 97 -12.69 9.42 0.96
C LYS A 97 -13.74 9.58 -0.15
N LYS A 98 -13.58 8.88 -1.28
CA LYS A 98 -14.55 8.90 -2.39
C LYS A 98 -15.96 8.47 -1.94
N ARG A 99 -16.04 7.51 -1.00
CA ARG A 99 -17.33 7.06 -0.44
C ARG A 99 -17.95 8.08 0.50
N LEU A 100 -17.13 8.70 1.35
CA LEU A 100 -17.56 9.70 2.33
C LEU A 100 -18.02 11.01 1.68
N GLU A 101 -17.38 11.41 0.57
CA GLU A 101 -17.72 12.64 -0.16
C GLU A 101 -18.93 12.46 -1.09
N ALA A 102 -19.40 11.23 -1.31
CA ALA A 102 -20.52 10.93 -2.20
C ALA A 102 -21.88 11.07 -1.45
N PRO A 103 -22.73 12.06 -1.79
CA PRO A 103 -23.96 12.33 -1.04
C PRO A 103 -25.01 11.20 -1.16
N GLU A 104 -24.90 10.38 -2.19
CA GLU A 104 -25.79 9.24 -2.49
C GLU A 104 -25.49 8.01 -1.60
N ILE A 105 -24.35 7.98 -0.90
CA ILE A 105 -23.88 6.80 -0.17
C ILE A 105 -24.15 6.98 1.32
N SER A 106 -25.09 6.19 1.85
CA SER A 106 -25.39 6.19 3.28
C SER A 106 -24.27 5.58 4.11
N SER A 107 -24.16 5.99 5.38
CA SER A 107 -23.21 5.41 6.34
C SER A 107 -23.31 3.89 6.44
N THR A 108 -24.52 3.35 6.45
CA THR A 108 -24.75 1.89 6.45
C THR A 108 -24.13 1.23 5.23
N ARG A 109 -24.22 1.86 4.05
CA ARG A 109 -23.62 1.33 2.82
C ARG A 109 -22.09 1.36 2.89
N ILE A 110 -21.50 2.42 3.44
CA ILE A 110 -20.04 2.49 3.67
C ILE A 110 -19.60 1.39 4.63
N LEU A 111 -20.32 1.21 5.75
CA LEU A 111 -20.03 0.15 6.70
C LEU A 111 -20.14 -1.24 6.05
N ASN A 112 -21.15 -1.49 5.21
CA ASN A 112 -21.29 -2.76 4.50
C ASN A 112 -20.10 -3.06 3.58
N ASP A 113 -19.58 -2.06 2.88
CA ASP A 113 -18.39 -2.22 2.04
C ASP A 113 -17.15 -2.55 2.89
N ILE A 114 -16.97 -1.86 4.03
CA ILE A 114 -15.90 -2.16 5.00
C ILE A 114 -16.02 -3.59 5.54
N LEU A 115 -17.23 -3.99 5.95
CA LEU A 115 -17.52 -5.32 6.48
C LEU A 115 -17.24 -6.42 5.46
N THR A 116 -17.56 -6.16 4.18
CA THR A 116 -17.27 -7.08 3.07
C THR A 116 -15.77 -7.30 2.95
N ASP A 117 -14.97 -6.23 2.89
CA ASP A 117 -13.51 -6.33 2.82
C ASP A 117 -12.91 -7.03 4.05
N LYS A 118 -13.43 -6.75 5.24
CA LYS A 118 -13.00 -7.39 6.49
C LYS A 118 -13.29 -8.88 6.51
N MET A 119 -14.50 -9.27 6.11
CA MET A 119 -14.87 -10.68 5.98
C MET A 119 -13.95 -11.41 5.00
N LEU A 120 -13.69 -10.81 3.83
CA LEU A 120 -12.79 -11.39 2.82
C LEU A 120 -11.33 -11.44 3.29
N HIS A 121 -10.88 -10.43 4.04
CA HIS A 121 -9.55 -10.44 4.66
C HIS A 121 -9.41 -11.56 5.68
N ILE A 122 -10.39 -11.77 6.56
CA ILE A 122 -10.43 -12.90 7.50
C ILE A 122 -10.44 -14.22 6.73
N CYS A 123 -11.22 -14.32 5.65
CA CYS A 123 -11.27 -15.52 4.82
C CYS A 123 -9.89 -15.87 4.23
N THR A 124 -9.13 -14.88 3.76
CA THR A 124 -7.81 -15.08 3.15
C THR A 124 -6.68 -15.30 4.16
N THR A 125 -6.87 -14.92 5.42
CA THR A 125 -5.81 -15.00 6.45
C THR A 125 -6.07 -16.10 7.49
N ASP A 126 -7.28 -16.14 8.07
CA ASP A 126 -7.64 -17.05 9.17
C ASP A 126 -8.29 -18.36 8.68
N CYS A 127 -9.05 -18.33 7.59
CA CYS A 127 -9.81 -19.49 7.09
C CYS A 127 -8.98 -20.43 6.19
N LEU A 128 -7.68 -20.22 6.01
CA LEU A 128 -6.83 -21.00 5.11
C LEU A 128 -6.86 -22.51 5.38
N ARG A 129 -7.04 -22.91 6.63
CA ARG A 129 -7.10 -24.33 7.07
C ARG A 129 -8.53 -24.84 7.31
N PHE A 130 -9.54 -24.00 7.08
CA PHE A 130 -10.96 -24.26 7.36
C PHE A 130 -11.75 -24.13 6.06
N SER A 131 -11.64 -25.18 5.23
CA SER A 131 -12.08 -25.16 3.83
C SER A 131 -13.60 -25.05 3.67
N ASP A 132 -14.37 -25.56 4.63
CA ASP A 132 -15.82 -25.42 4.74
C ASP A 132 -16.23 -23.95 4.86
N ILE A 133 -15.61 -23.22 5.78
CA ILE A 133 -15.88 -21.80 6.02
C ILE A 133 -15.43 -20.95 4.85
N ARG A 134 -14.23 -21.24 4.34
CA ARG A 134 -13.69 -20.58 3.15
C ARG A 134 -14.63 -20.76 1.95
N ARG A 135 -15.09 -21.98 1.67
CA ARG A 135 -16.04 -22.27 0.58
C ARG A 135 -17.36 -21.54 0.77
N GLN A 136 -17.85 -21.39 1.99
CA GLN A 136 -19.08 -20.66 2.26
C GLN A 136 -18.96 -19.17 1.94
N ILE A 137 -17.82 -18.55 2.28
CA ILE A 137 -17.56 -17.13 1.98
C ILE A 137 -17.26 -16.93 0.50
N GLU A 138 -16.32 -17.67 -0.08
CA GLU A 138 -15.96 -17.55 -1.50
C GLU A 138 -17.14 -17.91 -2.43
N GLY A 139 -17.88 -18.97 -2.09
CA GLY A 139 -19.07 -19.40 -2.82
C GLY A 139 -20.27 -18.46 -2.69
N SER A 140 -20.21 -17.45 -1.82
CA SER A 140 -21.26 -16.43 -1.72
C SER A 140 -21.30 -15.46 -2.89
N GLY A 141 -20.21 -15.36 -3.65
CA GLY A 141 -20.06 -14.40 -4.74
C GLY A 141 -19.94 -12.94 -4.31
N MET A 142 -19.77 -12.65 -3.00
CA MET A 142 -19.48 -11.30 -2.53
C MET A 142 -18.11 -10.84 -3.01
N LYS A 143 -18.06 -9.59 -3.49
CA LYS A 143 -16.84 -8.94 -3.95
C LYS A 143 -16.60 -7.70 -3.10
N GLY A 144 -15.41 -7.61 -2.54
CA GLY A 144 -14.93 -6.42 -1.85
C GLY A 144 -14.42 -5.36 -2.82
N THR A 145 -13.77 -4.36 -2.26
CA THR A 145 -12.95 -3.42 -3.03
C THR A 145 -11.74 -4.12 -3.64
N ARG A 146 -11.04 -3.41 -4.54
CA ARG A 146 -9.79 -3.90 -5.11
C ARG A 146 -8.75 -4.04 -4.00
N ASP A 147 -8.00 -5.14 -3.99
CA ASP A 147 -6.92 -5.38 -3.01
C ASP A 147 -7.34 -5.28 -1.52
N LEU A 148 -8.65 -5.33 -1.23
CA LEU A 148 -9.24 -5.19 0.10
C LEU A 148 -8.83 -3.88 0.80
N GLU A 149 -9.02 -2.75 0.13
CA GLU A 149 -8.64 -1.40 0.58
C GLU A 149 -9.12 -1.08 2.01
N PHE A 150 -10.32 -1.52 2.43
CA PHE A 150 -10.83 -1.24 3.78
C PHE A 150 -10.34 -2.22 4.85
N SER A 151 -9.59 -3.26 4.48
CA SER A 151 -9.05 -4.23 5.43
C SER A 151 -8.02 -3.63 6.38
N CYS A 152 -7.53 -2.42 6.13
CA CYS A 152 -6.61 -1.71 7.03
C CYS A 152 -7.30 -1.01 8.22
N LEU A 153 -8.60 -0.73 8.15
CA LEU A 153 -9.36 -0.02 9.19
C LEU A 153 -9.66 -0.92 10.40
N PHE A 154 -10.10 -0.41 11.55
CA PHE A 154 -10.49 -1.23 12.71
C PHE A 154 -9.45 -2.27 13.17
N GLN A 155 -8.17 -1.96 13.04
CA GLN A 155 -7.12 -2.82 13.56
C GLN A 155 -7.02 -2.66 15.07
N THR A 156 -6.67 -3.74 15.76
CA THR A 156 -6.15 -3.57 17.12
C THR A 156 -4.79 -2.87 17.07
N GLU A 157 -4.45 -2.15 18.13
CA GLU A 157 -3.12 -1.54 18.30
C GLU A 157 -1.97 -2.54 18.11
N VAL A 158 -2.18 -3.78 18.54
CA VAL A 158 -1.22 -4.89 18.40
C VAL A 158 -1.10 -5.35 16.95
N GLU A 159 -2.19 -5.38 16.18
CA GLU A 159 -2.16 -5.72 14.76
C GLU A 159 -1.52 -4.62 13.92
N TYR A 160 -1.83 -3.36 14.23
CA TYR A 160 -1.22 -2.20 13.61
C TYR A 160 0.29 -2.18 13.84
N GLY A 161 0.75 -2.39 15.08
CA GLY A 161 2.18 -2.40 15.43
C GLY A 161 3.00 -3.51 14.77
N LYS A 162 2.36 -4.56 14.22
CA LYS A 162 3.04 -5.63 13.45
C LYS A 162 3.20 -5.28 11.97
N ARG A 163 2.46 -4.29 11.46
CA ARG A 163 2.51 -3.91 10.05
C ARG A 163 3.63 -2.90 9.83
N GLU A 164 4.26 -3.01 8.67
CA GLU A 164 5.15 -1.95 8.22
C GLU A 164 4.33 -0.71 7.88
N LEU A 165 4.86 0.47 8.23
CA LEU A 165 4.31 1.74 7.76
C LEU A 165 4.28 1.77 6.22
N PRO A 166 3.32 2.52 5.63
CA PRO A 166 3.31 2.80 4.19
C PRO A 166 4.70 3.21 3.70
N GLY A 167 5.07 2.73 2.50
CA GLY A 167 6.40 2.98 1.93
C GLY A 167 6.71 4.47 1.78
N GLU A 168 5.68 5.27 1.56
CA GLU A 168 5.71 6.73 1.48
C GLU A 168 6.09 7.34 2.83
N ILE A 169 5.39 6.98 3.92
CA ILE A 169 5.72 7.46 5.28
C ILE A 169 7.14 7.03 5.69
N ARG A 170 7.57 5.82 5.32
CA ARG A 170 8.95 5.37 5.58
C ARG A 170 9.98 6.21 4.83
N GLN A 171 9.74 6.52 3.56
CA GLN A 171 10.63 7.37 2.78
C GLN A 171 10.69 8.79 3.32
N VAL A 172 9.56 9.32 3.79
CA VAL A 172 9.48 10.60 4.48
C VAL A 172 10.29 10.57 5.77
N ALA A 173 10.13 9.54 6.60
CA ALA A 173 10.89 9.40 7.83
C ALA A 173 12.40 9.36 7.58
N ASP A 174 12.83 8.63 6.56
CA ASP A 174 14.22 8.59 6.10
C ASP A 174 14.73 9.98 5.64
N THR A 175 13.89 10.78 4.99
CA THR A 175 14.22 12.14 4.54
C THR A 175 14.32 13.11 5.73
N VAL A 176 13.32 13.09 6.61
CA VAL A 176 13.26 13.94 7.83
C VAL A 176 14.50 13.69 8.69
N ALA A 177 14.78 12.43 9.02
CA ALA A 177 15.93 12.05 9.84
C ALA A 177 17.29 12.48 9.25
N ARG A 178 17.42 12.56 7.92
CA ARG A 178 18.70 12.89 7.26
C ARG A 178 18.88 14.37 6.94
N SER A 179 17.80 15.07 6.63
CA SER A 179 17.87 16.40 5.99
C SER A 179 17.06 17.47 6.71
N ARG A 180 15.98 17.11 7.39
CA ARG A 180 15.04 18.03 8.02
C ARG A 180 14.62 17.52 9.42
N PRO A 181 15.57 17.34 10.37
CA PRO A 181 15.24 16.85 11.72
C PRO A 181 14.31 17.82 12.46
N ASP A 182 14.25 19.09 12.03
CA ASP A 182 13.28 20.09 12.46
C ASP A 182 11.81 19.65 12.26
N LEU A 183 11.53 18.71 11.35
CA LEU A 183 10.17 18.24 11.03
C LEU A 183 9.76 16.96 11.79
N GLU A 184 10.57 16.50 12.75
CA GLU A 184 10.29 15.23 13.45
C GLU A 184 8.94 15.24 14.18
N GLU A 185 8.54 16.37 14.77
CA GLU A 185 7.24 16.49 15.43
C GLU A 185 6.06 16.32 14.46
N LEU A 186 6.16 16.92 13.27
CA LEU A 186 5.15 16.79 12.21
C LEU A 186 5.11 15.35 11.66
N LEU A 187 6.26 14.70 11.56
CA LEU A 187 6.34 13.28 11.18
C LEU A 187 5.65 12.38 12.22
N GLU A 188 5.88 12.62 13.52
CA GLU A 188 5.20 11.87 14.57
C GLU A 188 3.68 12.14 14.57
N ARG A 189 3.26 13.38 14.32
CA ARG A 189 1.85 13.72 14.13
C ARG A 189 1.23 12.97 12.94
N LEU A 190 1.95 12.85 11.83
CA LEU A 190 1.52 12.06 10.67
C LEU A 190 1.39 10.57 10.99
N LYS A 191 2.39 9.98 11.68
CA LYS A 191 2.35 8.57 12.11
C LYS A 191 1.17 8.32 13.06
N ASN A 192 0.93 9.25 13.99
CA ASN A 192 -0.20 9.18 14.92
C ASN A 192 -1.55 9.32 14.21
N ALA A 193 -1.66 10.22 13.23
CA ALA A 193 -2.88 10.36 12.43
C ALA A 193 -3.16 9.09 11.60
N HIS A 194 -2.13 8.49 11.01
CA HIS A 194 -2.25 7.20 10.30
C HIS A 194 -2.68 6.07 11.25
N ARG A 195 -2.05 5.98 12.44
CA ARG A 195 -2.40 5.01 13.47
C ARG A 195 -3.85 5.18 13.92
N ASN A 196 -4.27 6.42 14.18
CA ASN A 196 -5.65 6.73 14.53
C ASN A 196 -6.59 6.28 13.40
N LEU A 197 -6.34 6.64 12.15
CA LEU A 197 -7.17 6.20 11.02
C LEU A 197 -7.34 4.67 10.95
N CYS A 198 -6.27 3.91 11.18
CA CYS A 198 -6.31 2.45 11.10
C CYS A 198 -6.85 1.76 12.36
N ALA A 199 -6.58 2.28 13.56
CA ALA A 199 -6.79 1.58 14.83
C ALA A 199 -7.60 2.38 15.88
N GLY A 200 -7.88 3.66 15.65
CA GLY A 200 -8.49 4.56 16.63
C GLY A 200 -9.94 4.25 16.98
N THR A 201 -10.68 3.59 16.09
CA THR A 201 -12.02 3.04 16.37
C THR A 201 -12.00 1.76 17.20
N GLY A 202 -10.82 1.19 17.44
CA GLY A 202 -10.65 -0.15 18.00
C GLY A 202 -11.03 -1.27 17.03
N ASP A 203 -11.15 -2.48 17.58
CA ASP A 203 -11.43 -3.70 16.83
C ASP A 203 -12.90 -3.75 16.40
N ILE A 204 -13.16 -4.08 15.13
CA ILE A 204 -14.52 -4.26 14.62
C ILE A 204 -15.29 -5.33 15.41
N LEU A 205 -14.59 -6.32 15.98
CA LEU A 205 -15.18 -7.34 16.85
C LEU A 205 -15.67 -6.79 18.18
N THR A 206 -15.19 -5.63 18.64
CA THR A 206 -15.71 -4.98 19.85
C THR A 206 -16.97 -4.17 19.57
N LEU A 207 -17.06 -3.58 18.38
CA LEU A 207 -18.25 -2.84 17.92
C LEU A 207 -19.38 -3.80 17.53
N LEU A 208 -19.01 -4.90 16.88
CA LEU A 208 -19.91 -5.94 16.40
C LEU A 208 -19.45 -7.31 16.92
N PRO A 209 -19.59 -7.58 18.24
CA PRO A 209 -19.22 -8.86 18.81
C PRO A 209 -20.00 -10.01 18.18
N PRO A 210 -19.31 -11.08 17.74
CA PRO A 210 -19.98 -12.30 17.27
C PRO A 210 -20.64 -13.03 18.44
N ASP A 211 -21.63 -13.87 18.13
CA ASP A 211 -22.33 -14.69 19.11
C ASP A 211 -21.35 -15.68 19.78
N PRO A 212 -21.18 -15.63 21.12
CA PRO A 212 -20.27 -16.54 21.83
C PRO A 212 -20.60 -18.01 21.57
N LYS A 213 -21.88 -18.37 21.39
CA LYS A 213 -22.29 -19.75 21.08
C LYS A 213 -21.77 -20.22 19.73
N LYS A 214 -21.71 -19.34 18.72
CA LYS A 214 -21.14 -19.67 17.41
C LYS A 214 -19.62 -19.82 17.48
N VAL A 215 -18.96 -19.01 18.32
CA VAL A 215 -17.51 -19.14 18.56
C VAL A 215 -17.19 -20.49 19.20
N GLU A 216 -17.95 -20.89 20.23
CA GLU A 216 -17.80 -22.20 20.89
C GLU A 216 -18.09 -23.35 19.92
N ARG A 217 -19.17 -23.24 19.15
CA ARG A 217 -19.54 -24.24 18.14
C ARG A 217 -18.46 -24.42 17.09
N LEU A 218 -17.91 -23.34 16.53
CA LEU A 218 -16.79 -23.41 15.57
C LEU A 218 -15.58 -24.16 16.14
N ARG A 219 -15.29 -23.97 17.43
CA ARG A 219 -14.19 -24.69 18.09
C ARG A 219 -14.53 -26.17 18.31
N ALA A 220 -15.78 -26.48 18.63
CA ALA A 220 -16.25 -27.86 18.82
C ALA A 220 -16.31 -28.64 17.49
N ASP A 221 -16.79 -28.02 16.42
CA ASP A 221 -16.94 -28.64 15.09
C ASP A 221 -15.57 -29.00 14.49
N HIS A 222 -14.50 -28.27 14.84
CA HIS A 222 -13.13 -28.55 14.41
C HIS A 222 -12.31 -29.31 15.47
N ARG A 223 -12.86 -30.40 16.01
CA ARG A 223 -12.30 -31.18 17.14
C ARG A 223 -10.81 -31.56 17.00
N TYR A 224 -10.36 -31.94 15.82
CA TYR A 224 -8.99 -32.44 15.61
C TYR A 224 -7.93 -31.34 15.53
N ARG A 225 -8.32 -30.13 15.11
CA ARG A 225 -7.44 -28.95 15.03
C ARG A 225 -8.28 -27.68 15.24
N PRO A 226 -8.71 -27.42 16.48
CA PRO A 226 -9.60 -26.30 16.74
C PRO A 226 -8.89 -24.96 16.48
N PRO A 227 -9.59 -23.95 15.93
CA PRO A 227 -9.05 -22.60 15.87
C PRO A 227 -8.75 -22.06 17.27
N THR A 228 -7.74 -21.18 17.37
CA THR A 228 -7.49 -20.45 18.61
C THR A 228 -8.72 -19.60 18.97
N PRO A 229 -8.94 -19.26 20.26
CA PRO A 229 -10.12 -18.49 20.66
C PRO A 229 -10.31 -17.18 19.88
N GLN A 230 -9.22 -16.43 19.65
CA GLN A 230 -9.27 -15.20 18.85
C GLN A 230 -9.58 -15.45 17.38
N ARG A 231 -8.99 -16.50 16.79
CA ARG A 231 -9.28 -16.87 15.39
C ARG A 231 -10.73 -17.32 15.23
N ALA A 232 -11.25 -18.11 16.17
CA ALA A 232 -12.64 -18.54 16.18
C ALA A 232 -13.60 -17.36 16.25
N LYS A 233 -13.29 -16.32 17.05
CA LYS A 233 -14.05 -15.06 17.08
C LYS A 233 -14.08 -14.38 15.71
N ARG A 234 -12.93 -14.20 15.06
CA ARG A 234 -12.86 -13.61 13.71
C ARG A 234 -13.64 -14.42 12.67
N MET A 235 -13.52 -15.75 12.71
CA MET A 235 -14.26 -16.63 11.81
C MET A 235 -15.78 -16.58 12.04
N ALA A 236 -16.23 -16.56 13.30
CA ALA A 236 -17.64 -16.39 13.64
C ALA A 236 -18.18 -15.05 13.12
N PHE A 237 -17.43 -13.97 13.36
CA PHE A 237 -17.76 -12.65 12.86
C PHE A 237 -17.87 -12.62 11.33
N ALA A 238 -16.95 -13.26 10.60
CA ALA A 238 -16.99 -13.32 9.15
C ALA A 238 -18.25 -14.05 8.64
N LEU A 239 -18.65 -15.16 9.29
CA LEU A 239 -19.86 -15.90 8.92
C LEU A 239 -21.15 -15.15 9.26
N GLU A 240 -21.19 -14.45 10.38
CA GLU A 240 -22.31 -13.59 10.76
C GLU A 240 -22.45 -12.40 9.82
N THR A 241 -21.34 -11.75 9.51
CA THR A 241 -21.26 -10.66 8.54
C THR A 241 -21.74 -11.12 7.16
N LEU A 242 -21.33 -12.32 6.73
CA LEU A 242 -21.82 -12.91 5.48
C LEU A 242 -23.34 -13.07 5.48
N ALA A 243 -23.90 -13.62 6.57
CA ALA A 243 -25.34 -13.84 6.70
C ALA A 243 -26.10 -12.50 6.66
N TYR A 244 -25.62 -11.51 7.40
CA TYR A 244 -26.19 -10.16 7.40
C TYR A 244 -26.14 -9.51 6.02
N LEU A 245 -24.98 -9.47 5.36
CA LEU A 245 -24.82 -8.87 4.04
C LEU A 245 -25.70 -9.55 2.96
N LYS A 246 -25.86 -10.88 3.03
CA LYS A 246 -26.80 -11.61 2.17
C LYS A 246 -28.25 -11.19 2.44
N ALA A 247 -28.64 -11.10 3.70
CA ALA A 247 -29.97 -10.69 4.08
C ALA A 247 -30.28 -9.26 3.59
N THR A 248 -29.32 -8.34 3.64
CA THR A 248 -29.47 -6.97 3.13
C THR A 248 -29.72 -6.94 1.64
N ARG A 249 -29.06 -7.81 0.87
CA ARG A 249 -29.28 -7.92 -0.59
C ARG A 249 -30.69 -8.41 -0.95
N HIS A 250 -31.33 -9.17 -0.07
CA HIS A 250 -32.67 -9.73 -0.26
C HIS A 250 -33.74 -8.99 0.56
N GLU A 251 -33.40 -7.84 1.18
CA GLU A 251 -34.29 -7.06 2.05
C GLU A 251 -34.90 -7.85 3.22
N ASN A 252 -34.29 -8.97 3.60
CA ASN A 252 -34.80 -9.91 4.60
C ASN A 252 -33.99 -9.86 5.92
N VAL A 253 -33.46 -8.68 6.25
CA VAL A 253 -32.65 -8.49 7.46
C VAL A 253 -33.56 -8.44 8.68
N ASN A 254 -33.18 -9.17 9.73
CA ASN A 254 -33.81 -9.04 11.03
C ASN A 254 -33.78 -7.57 11.49
N PRO A 255 -34.91 -6.94 11.86
CA PRO A 255 -34.95 -5.54 12.29
C PRO A 255 -34.00 -5.19 13.43
N MET A 256 -33.76 -6.12 14.36
CA MET A 256 -32.83 -5.90 15.48
C MET A 256 -31.37 -5.86 15.01
N ASP A 257 -30.99 -6.78 14.12
CA ASP A 257 -29.66 -6.77 13.52
C ASP A 257 -29.47 -5.49 12.72
N ARG A 258 -30.43 -5.14 11.86
CA ARG A 258 -30.38 -3.89 11.08
C ARG A 258 -30.15 -2.66 11.96
N ARG A 259 -30.92 -2.51 13.05
CA ARG A 259 -30.73 -1.39 14.01
C ARG A 259 -29.34 -1.36 14.61
N ARG A 260 -28.79 -2.52 14.97
CA ARG A 260 -27.43 -2.63 15.54
C ARG A 260 -26.38 -2.14 14.55
N TYR A 261 -26.43 -2.60 13.29
CA TYR A 261 -25.47 -2.18 12.25
C TYR A 261 -25.66 -0.71 11.87
N ASP A 262 -26.91 -0.24 11.75
CA ASP A 262 -27.21 1.17 11.45
C ASP A 262 -26.70 2.11 12.56
N THR A 263 -26.80 1.69 13.83
CA THR A 263 -26.28 2.45 14.98
C THR A 263 -24.75 2.56 14.91
N VAL A 264 -24.07 1.42 14.70
CA VAL A 264 -22.60 1.40 14.55
C VAL A 264 -22.18 2.26 13.36
N ALA A 265 -22.90 2.20 12.24
CA ALA A 265 -22.60 3.01 11.05
C ALA A 265 -22.78 4.51 11.33
N ALA A 266 -23.84 4.90 12.04
CA ALA A 266 -24.12 6.30 12.37
C ALA A 266 -23.04 6.92 13.27
N GLU A 267 -22.41 6.13 14.14
CA GLU A 267 -21.35 6.58 15.04
C GLU A 267 -19.98 6.59 14.35
N ILE A 268 -19.64 5.49 13.67
CA ILE A 268 -18.27 5.24 13.23
C ILE A 268 -17.94 5.91 11.90
N ILE A 269 -18.90 6.05 10.99
CA ILE A 269 -18.63 6.65 9.67
C ILE A 269 -18.26 8.14 9.78
N PRO A 270 -18.95 8.97 10.58
CA PRO A 270 -18.50 10.35 10.84
C PRO A 270 -17.10 10.40 11.46
N TRP A 271 -16.81 9.52 12.42
CA TRP A 271 -15.49 9.43 13.03
C TRP A 271 -14.39 9.11 12.00
N LEU A 272 -14.65 8.17 11.09
CA LEU A 272 -13.73 7.85 10.00
C LEU A 272 -13.52 9.04 9.07
N ALA A 273 -14.55 9.85 8.82
CA ALA A 273 -14.42 11.06 8.03
C ALA A 273 -13.49 12.07 8.69
N ASP A 274 -13.64 12.28 9.99
CA ASP A 274 -12.75 13.15 10.77
C ASP A 274 -11.32 12.61 10.78
N ALA A 275 -11.13 11.31 10.96
CA ALA A 275 -9.81 10.68 10.94
C ALA A 275 -9.12 10.82 9.57
N VAL A 276 -9.86 10.68 8.46
CA VAL A 276 -9.35 10.91 7.10
C VAL A 276 -8.93 12.37 6.93
N ASN A 277 -9.72 13.32 7.43
CA ASN A 277 -9.39 14.75 7.38
C ASN A 277 -8.13 15.06 8.19
N VAL A 278 -8.03 14.55 9.42
CA VAL A 278 -6.83 14.72 10.27
C VAL A 278 -5.60 14.12 9.61
N TYR A 279 -5.72 12.93 9.00
CA TYR A 279 -4.62 12.30 8.29
C TYR A 279 -4.17 13.10 7.07
N LYS A 280 -5.11 13.62 6.28
CA LYS A 280 -4.84 14.52 5.15
C LYS A 280 -4.17 15.81 5.60
N SER A 281 -4.66 16.45 6.66
CA SER A 281 -4.07 17.66 7.21
C SER A 281 -2.66 17.42 7.75
N ALA A 282 -2.42 16.31 8.45
CA ALA A 282 -1.08 15.99 8.95
C ALA A 282 -0.06 15.77 7.80
N TRP A 283 -0.52 15.20 6.68
CA TRP A 283 0.28 15.10 5.47
C TRP A 283 0.55 16.48 4.86
N GLN A 284 -0.48 17.31 4.73
CA GLN A 284 -0.39 18.65 4.15
C GLN A 284 0.56 19.55 4.97
N ASP A 285 0.42 19.57 6.29
CA ASP A 285 1.28 20.32 7.22
C ASP A 285 2.76 19.93 7.04
N LEU A 286 3.04 18.62 6.90
CA LEU A 286 4.41 18.13 6.71
C LEU A 286 4.98 18.49 5.33
N VAL A 287 4.16 18.41 4.28
CA VAL A 287 4.57 18.81 2.92
C VAL A 287 4.86 20.30 2.90
N ASP A 288 3.93 21.13 3.39
CA ASP A 288 4.07 22.58 3.35
C ASP A 288 5.29 23.04 4.14
N ALA A 289 5.53 22.50 5.34
CA ALA A 289 6.72 22.80 6.13
C ALA A 289 8.03 22.31 5.47
N TYR A 290 7.98 21.24 4.68
CA TYR A 290 9.14 20.77 3.92
C TYR A 290 9.43 21.67 2.71
N GLU A 291 8.39 22.20 2.05
CA GLU A 291 8.51 23.12 0.92
C GLU A 291 8.95 24.53 1.34
N GLU A 292 8.67 24.94 2.58
CA GLU A 292 9.12 26.22 3.12
C GLU A 292 10.66 26.26 3.25
N PRO A 293 11.33 27.33 2.76
CA PRO A 293 12.77 27.49 2.92
C PRO A 293 13.12 27.55 4.41
N ARG A 294 14.25 26.92 4.77
CA ARG A 294 14.80 27.07 6.13
C ARG A 294 14.99 28.56 6.40
N HIS A 295 14.26 29.09 7.37
CA HIS A 295 14.71 30.28 8.08
C HIS A 295 15.94 29.86 8.87
N ASP A 296 17.10 29.92 8.22
CA ASP A 296 18.35 29.90 8.94
C ASP A 296 18.27 31.01 9.98
N HIS A 297 18.44 30.65 11.24
CA HIS A 297 18.65 31.62 12.30
C HIS A 297 19.76 32.57 11.84
N GLU A 298 19.40 33.81 11.53
CA GLU A 298 20.30 34.94 11.58
C GLU A 298 20.89 34.94 12.99
N ASN A 299 22.14 34.48 13.11
CA ASN A 299 22.98 34.79 14.24
C ASN A 299 23.24 36.30 14.24
N PRO A 300 22.92 37.04 15.31
CA PRO A 300 23.75 38.15 15.72
C PRO A 300 25.06 37.66 16.35
#